data_AF-A0A9W4X8Y6-F1
#
_entry.id   AF-A0A9W4X8Y6-F1
#
_cell.length_a   1.000
_cell.length_b   1.000
_cell.length_c   1.000
_cell.angle_alpha   90.00
_cell.angle_beta   90.00
_cell.angle_gamma   90.00
#
_symmetry.space_group_name_H-M   'P 1'
#
loop_
_entity.id
_entity.type
_entity.pdbx_description
1 polymer ?
#
loop_
_entity_poly.entity_id
_entity_poly.type
_entity_poly.pdbx_seq_one_letter_code
_entity_poly.pdbx_strand_id
1 'polypeptide(L)'
;MVIENGIDYYLKTAKPVIQGKVESIMVKPQAHDLWFKTIQSDLKESVFGTPFGGCFAWYSNEKVISTTHAWSQMHFCPHRTPSHYVPQIKEIPKDVSQYVILKRFGSGNKIFDVFDTEKGKYPIGSNNPNDRLFYFHRSRAVKGAYRMFKDDKDPMCYLRAGLRGNVCLIKADVPVAELGWHIINHRVDAIDSYRMFTLSDGYTYQWTYRGQWLEKIHNLGEKESEIRERIGQVTFNGPYGFTLYIDESKMYKEIALTTALISFIDQWSTNLEIGGIYYAKQHENVRWKRD
;
A
#
# COMPACT_ATOMS: atom_id res chain seq x y z
N MET A 1 7.73 -13.16 8.91
CA MET A 1 6.61 -14.10 8.70
C MET A 1 7.01 -15.58 8.60
N VAL A 2 7.73 -16.08 7.59
CA VAL A 2 8.08 -17.54 7.55
C VAL A 2 8.91 -17.96 8.76
N ILE A 3 9.90 -17.14 9.13
CA ILE A 3 10.76 -17.36 10.30
C ILE A 3 9.93 -17.39 11.60
N GLU A 4 9.02 -16.43 11.77
CA GLU A 4 8.14 -16.34 12.96
C GLU A 4 7.23 -17.56 13.07
N ASN A 5 6.59 -17.99 11.97
CA ASN A 5 5.78 -19.21 11.96
C ASN A 5 6.62 -20.47 12.28
N GLY A 6 7.88 -20.50 11.83
CA GLY A 6 8.83 -21.57 12.17
C GLY A 6 9.14 -21.60 13.66
N ILE A 7 9.32 -20.43 14.28
CA ILE A 7 9.52 -20.30 15.74
C ILE A 7 8.27 -20.74 16.49
N ASP A 8 7.07 -20.31 16.09
CA ASP A 8 5.82 -20.69 16.74
C ASP A 8 5.57 -22.21 16.66
N TYR A 9 5.81 -22.80 15.49
CA TYR A 9 5.73 -24.24 15.30
C TYR A 9 6.74 -24.97 16.18
N TYR A 10 7.99 -24.48 16.23
CA TYR A 10 9.03 -25.02 17.13
C TYR A 10 8.63 -24.92 18.59
N LEU A 11 8.11 -23.79 19.06
CA LEU A 11 7.67 -23.62 20.44
C LEU A 11 6.53 -24.58 20.77
N LYS A 12 5.58 -24.79 19.85
CA LYS A 12 4.49 -25.74 20.02
C LYS A 12 4.99 -27.18 20.14
N THR A 13 5.96 -27.58 19.31
CA THR A 13 6.53 -28.92 19.36
C THR A 13 7.48 -29.10 20.53
N ALA A 14 8.29 -28.11 20.90
CA ALA A 14 9.23 -28.21 22.02
C ALA A 14 8.55 -28.14 23.40
N LYS A 15 7.37 -27.51 23.52
CA LYS A 15 6.69 -27.29 24.81
C LYS A 15 6.50 -28.55 25.66
N PRO A 16 6.07 -29.72 25.14
CA PRO A 16 5.97 -30.95 25.92
C PRO A 16 7.32 -31.47 26.44
N VAL A 17 8.41 -31.25 25.69
CA VAL A 17 9.78 -31.62 26.10
C VAL A 17 10.23 -30.71 27.25
N ILE A 18 10.05 -29.39 27.09
CA ILE A 18 10.41 -28.39 28.12
C ILE A 18 9.61 -28.60 29.40
N GLN A 19 8.35 -29.05 29.30
CA GLN A 19 7.49 -29.37 30.45
C GLN A 19 7.79 -30.73 31.08
N GLY A 20 8.77 -31.48 30.59
CA GLY A 20 9.11 -32.82 31.09
C GLY A 20 8.04 -33.89 30.84
N LYS A 21 7.08 -33.62 29.94
CA LYS A 21 6.01 -34.59 29.60
C LYS A 21 6.49 -35.68 28.66
N VAL A 22 7.50 -35.38 27.85
CA VAL A 22 8.14 -36.31 26.91
C VAL A 22 9.64 -36.03 26.89
N GLU A 23 10.46 -37.05 26.63
CA GLU A 23 11.91 -36.93 26.60
C GLU A 23 12.44 -36.35 25.29
N SER A 24 11.84 -36.72 24.16
CA SER A 24 12.22 -36.23 22.83
C SER A 24 11.05 -36.29 21.85
N ILE A 25 11.16 -35.53 20.77
CA ILE A 25 10.22 -35.53 19.65
C ILE A 25 11.04 -35.66 18.37
N MET A 26 10.70 -36.65 17.55
CA MET A 26 11.39 -36.94 16.29
C MET A 26 10.37 -37.11 15.17
N VAL A 27 10.72 -36.61 13.98
CA VAL A 27 9.94 -36.86 12.77
C VAL A 27 10.09 -38.32 12.37
N LYS A 28 8.97 -38.99 12.09
CA LYS A 28 9.00 -40.39 11.61
C LYS A 28 9.70 -40.45 10.25
N PRO A 29 10.63 -41.40 10.02
CA PRO A 29 11.31 -41.53 8.73
C PRO A 29 10.35 -41.61 7.53
N GLN A 30 9.27 -42.38 7.67
CA GLN A 30 8.23 -42.52 6.64
C GLN A 30 7.56 -41.18 6.28
N ALA A 31 7.35 -40.30 7.27
CA ALA A 31 6.75 -38.99 7.06
C ALA A 31 7.73 -38.04 6.35
N HIS A 32 9.01 -38.09 6.72
CA HIS A 32 10.07 -37.36 6.03
C HIS A 32 10.19 -37.80 4.57
N ASP A 33 10.23 -39.11 4.31
CA ASP A 33 10.40 -39.65 2.96
C ASP A 33 9.22 -39.33 2.05
N LEU A 34 7.99 -39.38 2.60
CA LEU A 34 6.79 -38.97 1.88
C LEU A 34 6.87 -37.48 1.52
N TRP A 35 7.14 -36.62 2.51
CA TRP A 35 7.30 -35.18 2.28
C TRP A 35 8.36 -34.90 1.22
N PHE A 36 9.54 -35.52 1.34
CA PHE A 36 10.64 -35.32 0.41
C PHE A 36 10.25 -35.71 -1.02
N LYS A 37 9.65 -36.90 -1.21
CA LYS A 37 9.21 -37.37 -2.54
C LYS A 37 8.15 -36.47 -3.15
N THR A 38 7.16 -36.05 -2.37
CA THR A 38 6.10 -35.14 -2.83
C THR A 38 6.68 -33.79 -3.26
N ILE A 39 7.47 -33.14 -2.41
CA ILE A 39 8.06 -31.83 -2.71
C ILE A 39 8.99 -31.90 -3.92
N GLN A 40 9.83 -32.94 -4.04
CA GLN A 40 10.68 -33.11 -5.22
C GLN A 40 9.87 -33.34 -6.51
N SER A 41 8.73 -34.02 -6.43
CA SER A 41 7.83 -34.21 -7.57
C SER A 41 7.25 -32.89 -8.04
N ASP A 42 6.70 -32.09 -7.12
CA ASP A 42 6.02 -30.85 -7.48
C ASP A 42 7.01 -29.73 -7.88
N LEU A 43 8.19 -29.70 -7.28
CA LEU A 43 9.24 -28.76 -7.69
C LEU A 43 9.71 -28.99 -9.13
N LYS A 44 9.66 -30.24 -9.64
CA LYS A 44 9.96 -30.54 -11.06
C LYS A 44 8.97 -29.89 -12.03
N GLU A 45 7.72 -29.74 -11.62
CA GLU A 45 6.68 -29.08 -12.42
C GLU A 45 6.74 -27.55 -12.31
N SER A 46 7.51 -27.02 -11.36
CA SER A 46 7.65 -25.59 -11.13
C SER A 46 8.81 -24.97 -11.92
N VAL A 47 8.87 -23.64 -11.92
CA VAL A 47 10.00 -22.86 -12.50
C VAL A 47 11.37 -23.19 -11.88
N PHE A 48 11.43 -23.92 -10.77
CA PHE A 48 12.67 -24.36 -10.13
C PHE A 48 13.19 -25.70 -10.66
N GLY A 49 12.39 -26.45 -11.44
CA GLY A 49 12.73 -27.78 -11.95
C GLY A 49 12.73 -27.92 -13.46
N THR A 50 12.38 -26.86 -14.21
CA THR A 50 12.32 -26.91 -15.67
C THR A 50 13.72 -26.80 -16.32
N PRO A 51 14.09 -27.73 -17.23
CA PRO A 51 15.41 -27.70 -17.90
C PRO A 51 15.58 -26.53 -18.89
N PHE A 52 14.49 -25.93 -19.36
CA PHE A 52 14.48 -24.91 -20.43
C PHE A 52 14.31 -23.49 -19.89
N GLY A 53 15.14 -23.09 -18.92
CA GLY A 53 15.19 -21.71 -18.42
C GLY A 53 14.59 -21.48 -17.03
N GLY A 54 14.47 -22.52 -16.21
CA GLY A 54 14.13 -22.38 -14.80
C GLY A 54 15.22 -21.66 -13.99
N CYS A 55 14.90 -21.24 -12.76
CA CYS A 55 15.85 -20.63 -11.82
C CYS A 55 16.85 -21.68 -11.30
N PHE A 56 17.77 -22.10 -12.16
CA PHE A 56 18.84 -23.06 -11.91
C PHE A 56 19.96 -22.39 -11.09
N ALA A 57 19.63 -21.97 -9.87
CA ALA A 57 20.53 -21.28 -8.95
C ALA A 57 21.09 -22.26 -7.89
N TRP A 58 21.64 -21.71 -6.81
CA TRP A 58 22.20 -22.43 -5.64
C TRP A 58 21.23 -23.39 -4.93
N TYR A 59 19.95 -23.38 -5.31
CA TYR A 59 18.92 -24.27 -4.79
C TYR A 59 18.83 -25.61 -5.51
N SER A 60 19.58 -25.88 -6.59
CA SER A 60 19.47 -27.14 -7.33
C SER A 60 20.85 -27.71 -7.65
N ASN A 61 21.02 -29.03 -7.48
CA ASN A 61 22.25 -29.73 -7.86
C ASN A 61 22.00 -30.83 -8.92
N GLU A 62 21.09 -30.57 -9.87
CA GLU A 62 20.59 -31.49 -10.93
C GLU A 62 19.81 -32.71 -10.40
N LYS A 63 20.20 -33.26 -9.24
CA LYS A 63 19.61 -34.46 -8.64
C LYS A 63 18.54 -34.13 -7.60
N VAL A 64 18.75 -33.05 -6.84
CA VAL A 64 17.87 -32.63 -5.75
C VAL A 64 17.67 -31.12 -5.82
N ILE A 65 16.42 -30.72 -5.72
CA ILE A 65 16.04 -29.32 -5.60
C ILE A 65 15.91 -29.01 -4.10
N SER A 66 16.87 -28.27 -3.56
CA SER A 66 17.00 -27.90 -2.15
C SER A 66 16.08 -26.74 -1.73
N THR A 67 15.16 -26.28 -2.59
CA THR A 67 14.07 -25.40 -2.14
C THR A 67 13.18 -26.15 -1.16
N THR A 68 12.86 -25.50 -0.05
CA THR A 68 12.21 -26.14 1.09
C THR A 68 10.75 -26.53 0.86
N HIS A 69 10.07 -25.96 -0.15
CA HIS A 69 8.64 -26.21 -0.40
C HIS A 69 8.20 -25.77 -1.81
N ALA A 70 7.35 -26.56 -2.46
CA ALA A 70 6.88 -26.30 -3.83
C ALA A 70 5.71 -25.31 -3.93
N TRP A 71 4.95 -25.15 -2.84
CA TRP A 71 3.71 -24.37 -2.84
C TRP A 71 3.82 -23.05 -2.07
N SER A 72 2.77 -22.24 -2.17
CA SER A 72 2.68 -20.95 -1.49
C SER A 72 2.88 -21.06 0.04
N GLN A 73 3.31 -19.94 0.65
CA GLN A 73 3.47 -19.83 2.09
C GLN A 73 2.18 -20.14 2.87
N MET A 74 1.00 -19.92 2.28
CA MET A 74 -0.28 -20.26 2.90
C MET A 74 -0.45 -21.77 3.08
N HIS A 75 0.04 -22.57 2.13
CA HIS A 75 0.05 -24.02 2.24
C HIS A 75 1.10 -24.51 3.23
N PHE A 76 2.27 -23.86 3.25
CA PHE A 76 3.37 -24.24 4.15
C PHE A 76 3.04 -24.03 5.63
N CYS A 77 2.25 -23.00 5.95
CA CYS A 77 1.88 -22.67 7.32
C CYS A 77 0.35 -22.73 7.53
N PRO A 78 -0.27 -23.93 7.53
CA PRO A 78 -1.73 -24.06 7.66
C PRO A 78 -2.23 -23.66 9.05
N HIS A 79 -1.39 -23.77 10.08
CA HIS A 79 -1.66 -23.28 11.45
C HIS A 79 -1.25 -21.82 11.62
N ARG A 80 -1.47 -21.00 10.60
CA ARG A 80 -1.25 -19.56 10.68
C ARG A 80 -2.16 -19.04 11.79
N THR A 81 -1.61 -18.79 12.98
CA THR A 81 -2.20 -17.77 13.81
C THR A 81 -1.92 -16.49 13.02
N PRO A 82 -2.93 -15.79 12.48
CA PRO A 82 -2.67 -14.49 11.86
C PRO A 82 -1.84 -13.70 12.85
N SER A 83 -0.76 -13.07 12.38
CA SER A 83 0.15 -12.31 13.25
C SER A 83 -0.68 -11.51 14.24
N HIS A 84 -0.47 -11.72 15.54
CA HIS A 84 -1.18 -10.98 16.62
C HIS A 84 -0.83 -9.49 16.66
N TYR A 85 -0.11 -9.01 15.64
CA TYR A 85 0.15 -7.61 15.42
C TYR A 85 -1.18 -6.89 15.13
N VAL A 86 -1.70 -6.27 16.18
CA VAL A 86 -2.82 -5.35 16.14
C VAL A 86 -2.25 -4.01 16.60
N PRO A 87 -1.94 -3.09 15.67
CA PRO A 87 -1.46 -1.77 16.08
C PRO A 87 -2.55 -1.06 16.88
N GLN A 88 -2.15 -0.21 17.81
CA GLN A 88 -3.11 0.63 18.52
C GLN A 88 -3.59 1.75 17.59
N ILE A 89 -4.89 1.75 17.26
CA ILE A 89 -5.48 2.74 16.35
C ILE A 89 -6.14 3.85 17.17
N LYS A 90 -5.74 5.10 16.90
CA LYS A 90 -6.48 6.29 17.35
C LYS A 90 -7.34 6.79 16.20
N GLU A 91 -8.64 6.88 16.43
CA GLU A 91 -9.60 7.31 15.42
C GLU A 91 -9.52 8.82 15.17
N ILE A 92 -9.93 9.21 13.96
CA ILE A 92 -9.99 10.62 13.55
C ILE A 92 -11.08 11.37 14.35
N PRO A 93 -10.88 12.64 14.71
CA PRO A 93 -11.96 13.49 15.25
C PRO A 93 -13.16 13.58 14.28
N LYS A 94 -14.36 13.81 14.83
CA LYS A 94 -15.59 13.93 14.02
C LYS A 94 -15.68 15.24 13.23
N ASP A 95 -15.03 16.30 13.70
CA ASP A 95 -15.09 17.62 13.07
C ASP A 95 -13.76 17.90 12.36
N VAL A 96 -13.71 17.59 11.07
CA VAL A 96 -12.51 17.71 10.23
C VAL A 96 -12.82 18.47 8.96
N SER A 97 -11.79 19.08 8.37
CA SER A 97 -11.91 19.76 7.09
C SER A 97 -12.19 18.77 5.98
N GLN A 98 -13.00 19.17 4.99
CA GLN A 98 -13.45 18.29 3.92
C GLN A 98 -13.29 18.97 2.57
N TYR A 99 -12.53 18.34 1.68
CA TYR A 99 -12.24 18.81 0.33
C TYR A 99 -12.67 17.79 -0.69
N VAL A 100 -13.23 18.24 -1.80
CA VAL A 100 -13.59 17.35 -2.90
C VAL A 100 -12.66 17.56 -4.08
N ILE A 101 -12.19 16.47 -4.65
CA ILE A 101 -11.35 16.43 -5.84
C ILE A 101 -12.15 15.74 -6.96
N LEU A 102 -12.43 16.47 -8.04
CA LEU A 102 -13.26 15.99 -9.14
C LEU A 102 -12.58 16.18 -10.47
N LYS A 103 -12.77 15.23 -11.39
CA LYS A 103 -12.36 15.37 -12.79
C LYS A 103 -13.18 16.48 -13.42
N ARG A 104 -12.49 17.42 -14.08
CA ARG A 104 -13.17 18.45 -14.87
C ARG A 104 -13.92 17.80 -16.02
N PHE A 105 -15.19 18.17 -16.18
CA PHE A 105 -16.03 17.66 -17.26
C PHE A 105 -15.36 17.85 -18.62
N GLY A 106 -15.43 16.82 -19.47
CA GLY A 106 -14.80 16.81 -20.81
C GLY A 106 -13.26 16.66 -20.82
N SER A 107 -12.57 16.76 -19.68
CA SER A 107 -11.11 16.64 -19.64
C SER A 107 -10.59 15.20 -19.44
N GLY A 108 -11.46 14.28 -19.01
CA GLY A 108 -11.08 12.93 -18.62
C GLY A 108 -10.12 12.93 -17.42
N ASN A 109 -9.03 12.16 -17.48
CA ASN A 109 -8.01 12.10 -16.42
C ASN A 109 -6.91 13.17 -16.58
N LYS A 110 -7.22 14.30 -17.21
CA LYS A 110 -6.22 15.36 -17.49
C LYS A 110 -6.27 16.46 -16.46
N ILE A 111 -7.46 16.82 -15.97
CA ILE A 111 -7.65 17.93 -15.05
C ILE A 111 -8.50 17.47 -13.87
N PHE A 112 -8.02 17.72 -12.66
CA PHE A 112 -8.78 17.55 -11.43
C PHE A 112 -8.92 18.90 -10.74
N ASP A 113 -10.15 19.29 -10.42
CA ASP A 113 -10.45 20.50 -9.67
C ASP A 113 -10.67 20.16 -8.20
N VAL A 114 -10.21 21.04 -7.31
CA VAL A 114 -10.33 20.90 -5.86
C VAL A 114 -11.24 21.99 -5.32
N PHE A 115 -12.27 21.61 -4.57
CA PHE A 115 -13.21 22.53 -3.94
C PHE A 115 -13.29 22.28 -2.43
N ASP A 116 -13.53 23.35 -1.68
CA ASP A 116 -13.99 23.24 -0.30
C ASP A 116 -15.45 22.78 -0.29
N THR A 117 -15.77 21.87 0.60
CA THR A 117 -17.16 21.40 0.77
C THR A 117 -17.88 22.11 1.93
N GLU A 118 -17.20 22.99 2.66
CA GLU A 118 -17.67 23.64 3.89
C GLU A 118 -18.24 22.61 4.88
N LYS A 119 -17.43 21.59 5.22
CA LYS A 119 -17.82 20.47 6.10
C LYS A 119 -19.08 19.74 5.61
N GLY A 120 -19.16 19.52 4.30
CA GLY A 120 -20.20 18.69 3.68
C GLY A 120 -21.47 19.43 3.27
N LYS A 121 -21.55 20.75 3.47
CA LYS A 121 -22.64 21.59 2.96
C LYS A 121 -22.72 21.55 1.43
N TYR A 122 -21.57 21.46 0.76
CA TYR A 122 -21.45 21.34 -0.69
C TYR A 122 -20.68 20.06 -1.06
N PRO A 123 -21.34 18.88 -1.12
CA PRO A 123 -20.65 17.59 -1.26
C PRO A 123 -19.89 17.41 -2.58
N ILE A 124 -20.26 18.16 -3.63
CA ILE A 124 -19.63 18.14 -4.96
C ILE A 124 -18.85 19.44 -5.20
N GLY A 125 -18.71 20.29 -4.18
CA GLY A 125 -18.14 21.63 -4.31
C GLY A 125 -19.12 22.64 -4.90
N SER A 126 -18.65 23.87 -5.08
CA SER A 126 -19.45 24.93 -5.72
C SER A 126 -19.64 24.64 -7.22
N ASN A 127 -20.81 24.99 -7.75
CA ASN A 127 -21.10 24.91 -9.19
C ASN A 127 -20.29 25.94 -10.01
N ASN A 128 -19.68 26.93 -9.35
CA ASN A 128 -18.89 27.96 -10.00
C ASN A 128 -17.42 27.52 -10.13
N PRO A 129 -16.86 27.39 -11.36
CA PRO A 129 -15.47 26.98 -11.58
C PRO A 129 -14.42 27.92 -10.99
N ASN A 130 -14.80 29.16 -10.66
CA ASN A 130 -13.92 30.17 -10.05
C ASN A 130 -13.72 29.94 -8.55
N ASP A 131 -14.59 29.16 -7.90
CA ASP A 131 -14.51 28.87 -6.46
C ASP A 131 -13.55 27.70 -6.18
N ARG A 132 -12.82 27.23 -7.20
CA ARG A 132 -11.81 26.18 -7.03
C ARG A 132 -10.66 26.69 -6.17
N LEU A 133 -10.26 25.88 -5.18
CA LEU A 133 -9.08 26.16 -4.36
C LEU A 133 -7.79 25.89 -5.13
N PHE A 134 -7.77 24.74 -5.82
CA PHE A 134 -6.63 24.27 -6.58
C PHE A 134 -7.13 23.52 -7.82
N TYR A 135 -6.24 23.34 -8.79
CA TYR A 135 -6.44 22.34 -9.82
C TYR A 135 -5.14 21.61 -10.16
N PHE A 136 -5.27 20.34 -10.49
CA PHE A 136 -4.20 19.50 -10.98
C PHE A 136 -4.29 19.36 -12.48
N HIS A 137 -3.23 19.72 -13.19
CA HIS A 137 -3.14 19.56 -14.63
C HIS A 137 -2.08 18.51 -14.98
N ARG A 138 -2.49 17.49 -15.73
CA ARG A 138 -1.62 16.40 -16.16
C ARG A 138 -0.58 16.87 -17.18
N SER A 139 0.65 16.44 -17.01
CA SER A 139 1.70 16.62 -18.00
C SER A 139 1.39 15.81 -19.27
N ARG A 140 1.61 16.42 -20.44
CA ARG A 140 1.56 15.70 -21.73
C ARG A 140 2.79 14.84 -21.97
N ALA A 141 3.93 15.23 -21.40
CA ALA A 141 5.22 14.58 -21.64
C ALA A 141 5.40 13.27 -20.84
N VAL A 142 4.78 13.17 -19.66
CA VAL A 142 4.99 12.02 -18.75
C VAL A 142 3.66 11.54 -18.18
N LYS A 143 3.36 10.24 -18.40
CA LYS A 143 2.19 9.58 -17.81
C LYS A 143 2.30 9.58 -16.28
N GLY A 144 1.20 9.88 -15.60
CA GLY A 144 1.16 9.93 -14.14
C GLY A 144 1.78 11.18 -13.51
N ALA A 145 2.33 12.11 -14.29
CA ALA A 145 2.83 13.37 -13.77
C ALA A 145 1.77 14.47 -13.85
N TYR A 146 1.59 15.23 -12.77
CA TYR A 146 0.67 16.37 -12.69
C TYR A 146 1.37 17.57 -12.07
N ARG A 147 0.77 18.73 -12.26
CA ARG A 147 1.15 20.00 -11.67
C ARG A 147 -0.05 20.57 -10.94
N MET A 148 0.14 20.97 -9.69
CA MET A 148 -0.89 21.63 -8.90
C MET A 148 -0.75 23.14 -9.05
N PHE A 149 -1.87 23.82 -9.23
CA PHE A 149 -1.96 25.26 -9.35
C PHE A 149 -3.02 25.78 -8.39
N LYS A 150 -2.75 26.93 -7.78
CA LYS A 150 -3.77 27.76 -7.11
C LYS A 150 -4.29 28.82 -8.09
N ASP A 151 -3.36 29.48 -8.78
CA ASP A 151 -3.61 30.45 -9.84
C ASP A 151 -2.99 29.98 -11.17
N ASP A 152 -3.49 30.48 -12.30
CA ASP A 152 -3.09 30.05 -13.66
C ASP A 152 -1.66 30.50 -14.08
N LYS A 153 -0.86 31.05 -13.17
CA LYS A 153 0.50 31.56 -13.45
C LYS A 153 1.57 30.48 -13.31
N ASP A 154 1.83 30.07 -12.07
CA ASP A 154 2.96 29.21 -11.72
C ASP A 154 2.51 27.98 -10.94
N PRO A 155 3.07 26.80 -11.23
CA PRO A 155 2.77 25.58 -10.50
C PRO A 155 3.32 25.68 -9.08
N MET A 156 2.47 25.40 -8.11
CA MET A 156 2.82 25.31 -6.70
C MET A 156 3.47 23.99 -6.33
N CYS A 157 3.11 22.92 -7.05
CA CYS A 157 3.60 21.58 -6.78
C CYS A 157 3.73 20.78 -8.07
N TYR A 158 4.76 19.94 -8.16
CA TYR A 158 4.87 18.89 -9.15
C TYR A 158 4.66 17.54 -8.48
N LEU A 159 3.90 16.65 -9.12
CA LEU A 159 3.68 15.31 -8.58
C LEU A 159 3.85 14.26 -9.67
N ARG A 160 4.34 13.08 -9.28
CA ARG A 160 4.51 11.93 -10.16
C ARG A 160 3.99 10.69 -9.44
N ALA A 161 2.94 10.10 -10.00
CA ALA A 161 2.43 8.81 -9.58
C ALA A 161 3.25 7.66 -10.18
N GLY A 162 3.34 6.56 -9.44
CA GLY A 162 4.05 5.33 -9.79
C GLY A 162 4.51 4.57 -8.54
N LEU A 163 5.17 3.43 -8.75
CA LEU A 163 5.64 2.54 -7.66
C LEU A 163 6.45 3.29 -6.59
N ARG A 164 7.26 4.26 -7.03
CA ARG A 164 7.81 5.33 -6.19
C ARG A 164 7.18 6.65 -6.62
N GLY A 165 6.29 7.17 -5.79
CA GLY A 165 5.65 8.46 -6.01
C GLY A 165 6.56 9.59 -5.55
N ASN A 166 6.46 10.75 -6.18
CA ASN A 166 7.18 11.94 -5.74
C ASN A 166 6.26 13.16 -5.75
N VAL A 167 6.40 14.01 -4.75
CA VAL A 167 5.77 15.31 -4.64
C VAL A 167 6.89 16.33 -4.47
N CYS A 168 6.91 17.39 -5.27
CA CYS A 168 7.85 18.49 -5.15
C CYS A 168 7.06 19.78 -4.92
N LEU A 169 7.02 20.23 -3.67
CA LEU A 169 6.36 21.46 -3.26
C LEU A 169 7.30 22.65 -3.48
N ILE A 170 6.91 23.58 -4.33
CA ILE A 170 7.70 24.77 -4.65
C ILE A 170 7.21 25.96 -3.83
N LYS A 171 5.89 26.08 -3.72
CA LYS A 171 5.23 27.16 -2.98
C LYS A 171 3.92 26.62 -2.44
N ALA A 172 3.72 26.71 -1.13
CA ALA A 172 2.48 26.38 -0.44
C ALA A 172 2.44 27.10 0.90
N ASP A 173 1.27 27.13 1.54
CA ASP A 173 1.09 27.69 2.88
C ASP A 173 1.51 26.65 3.94
N VAL A 174 2.80 26.30 3.91
CA VAL A 174 3.43 25.27 4.75
C VAL A 174 4.76 25.80 5.29
N PRO A 175 5.29 25.24 6.39
CA PRO A 175 6.62 25.59 6.86
C PRO A 175 7.67 25.36 5.77
N VAL A 176 8.71 26.20 5.76
CA VAL A 176 9.79 26.13 4.76
C VAL A 176 10.46 24.74 4.74
N ALA A 177 10.50 24.05 5.88
CA ALA A 177 11.05 22.70 6.00
C ALA A 177 10.26 21.65 5.18
N GLU A 178 9.00 21.92 4.84
CA GLU A 178 8.15 21.06 4.02
C GLU A 178 8.21 21.41 2.53
N LEU A 179 8.92 22.47 2.14
CA LEU A 179 9.16 22.77 0.74
C LEU A 179 10.25 21.84 0.18
N GLY A 180 10.10 21.45 -1.08
CA GLY A 180 10.99 20.51 -1.77
C GLY A 180 10.37 19.13 -1.96
N TRP A 181 11.24 18.11 -1.97
CA TRP A 181 10.88 16.75 -2.39
C TRP A 181 10.37 15.90 -1.22
N HIS A 182 9.15 15.40 -1.38
CA HIS A 182 8.56 14.33 -0.58
C HIS A 182 8.48 13.06 -1.40
N ILE A 183 9.13 12.00 -0.92
CA ILE A 183 9.17 10.70 -1.60
C ILE A 183 8.10 9.81 -0.98
N ILE A 184 7.25 9.25 -1.84
CA ILE A 184 6.21 8.30 -1.46
C ILE A 184 6.67 6.89 -1.85
N ASN A 185 6.99 6.10 -0.83
CA ASN A 185 7.40 4.72 -1.00
C ASN A 185 6.22 3.77 -0.87
N HIS A 186 6.30 2.67 -1.59
CA HIS A 186 5.35 1.59 -1.49
C HIS A 186 5.82 0.54 -0.47
N ARG A 187 4.93 0.12 0.43
CA ARG A 187 5.20 -0.96 1.38
C ARG A 187 3.99 -1.88 1.46
N VAL A 188 4.25 -3.17 1.68
CA VAL A 188 3.21 -4.18 1.91
C VAL A 188 3.54 -4.90 3.20
N ASP A 189 2.55 -5.08 4.06
CA ASP A 189 2.63 -5.99 5.19
C ASP A 189 1.51 -7.05 5.14
N ALA A 190 1.33 -7.79 6.23
CA ALA A 190 0.30 -8.83 6.30
C ALA A 190 -1.13 -8.28 6.39
N ILE A 191 -1.28 -6.99 6.73
CA ILE A 191 -2.56 -6.31 6.99
C ILE A 191 -3.03 -5.58 5.74
N ASP A 192 -2.17 -4.75 5.16
CA ASP A 192 -2.54 -3.88 4.04
C ASP A 192 -1.32 -3.51 3.18
N SER A 193 -1.57 -2.71 2.14
CA SER A 193 -0.55 -2.00 1.42
C SER A 193 -0.61 -0.51 1.66
N TYR A 194 0.57 0.09 1.79
CA TYR A 194 0.75 1.43 2.25
C TYR A 194 1.55 2.28 1.26
N ARG A 195 1.14 3.53 1.14
CA ARG A 195 1.96 4.60 0.55
C ARG A 195 2.52 5.45 1.68
N MET A 196 3.79 5.27 1.96
CA MET A 196 4.47 5.89 3.10
C MET A 196 5.31 7.08 2.65
N PHE A 197 5.32 8.13 3.45
CA PHE A 197 6.16 9.31 3.30
C PHE A 197 6.52 9.87 4.67
N THR A 198 7.50 10.75 4.73
CA THR A 198 8.03 11.30 5.99
C THR A 198 8.05 12.82 5.85
N LEU A 199 7.61 13.52 6.88
CA LEU A 199 7.61 14.98 6.94
C LEU A 199 8.78 15.48 7.79
N SER A 200 8.99 16.79 7.81
CA SER A 200 10.08 17.42 8.56
C SER A 200 9.95 17.27 10.09
N ASP A 201 8.75 16.93 10.57
CA ASP A 201 8.49 16.60 11.98
C ASP A 201 9.09 15.25 12.42
N GLY A 202 9.70 14.50 11.49
CA GLY A 202 10.37 13.23 11.75
C GLY A 202 9.42 12.03 11.83
N TYR A 203 8.11 12.24 11.68
CA TYR A 203 7.14 11.16 11.71
C TYR A 203 6.90 10.59 10.31
N THR A 204 6.57 9.29 10.29
CA THR A 204 6.13 8.62 9.07
C THR A 204 4.63 8.67 8.97
N TYR A 205 4.15 9.04 7.79
CA TYR A 205 2.75 9.08 7.42
C TYR A 205 2.48 8.01 6.38
N GLN A 206 1.30 7.40 6.43
CA GLN A 206 0.92 6.38 5.47
C GLN A 206 -0.53 6.52 5.01
N TRP A 207 -0.75 6.26 3.73
CA TRP A 207 -2.07 5.98 3.19
C TRP A 207 -2.31 4.48 3.13
N THR A 208 -3.41 4.01 3.69
CA THR A 208 -3.86 2.61 3.61
C THR A 208 -4.62 2.36 2.30
N TYR A 209 -4.55 1.14 1.76
CA TYR A 209 -5.26 0.79 0.53
C TYR A 209 -6.73 0.44 0.80
N ARG A 210 -6.98 -0.46 1.76
CA ARG A 210 -8.33 -0.98 2.04
C ARG A 210 -9.23 0.05 2.70
N GLY A 211 -8.69 0.79 3.66
CA GLY A 211 -9.46 1.78 4.43
C GLY A 211 -9.36 3.21 3.91
N GLN A 212 -8.42 3.49 2.99
CA GLN A 212 -8.12 4.84 2.50
C GLN A 212 -7.92 5.87 3.63
N TRP A 213 -7.34 5.42 4.73
CA TRP A 213 -6.97 6.24 5.88
C TRP A 213 -5.59 6.85 5.70
N LEU A 214 -5.44 8.11 6.10
CA LEU A 214 -4.15 8.74 6.35
C LEU A 214 -3.82 8.57 7.83
N GLU A 215 -2.70 7.90 8.09
CA GLU A 215 -2.26 7.56 9.43
C GLU A 215 -0.89 8.17 9.71
N LYS A 216 -0.75 8.84 10.86
CA LYS A 216 0.54 9.21 11.46
C LYS A 216 1.01 8.06 12.33
N ILE A 217 2.22 7.56 12.09
CA ILE A 217 2.75 6.38 12.76
C ILE A 217 3.76 6.81 13.82
N HIS A 218 3.57 6.32 15.04
CA HIS A 218 4.54 6.39 16.11
C HIS A 218 5.19 5.02 16.29
N ASN A 219 6.51 4.97 16.48
CA ASN A 219 7.29 3.75 16.71
C ASN A 219 7.14 2.70 15.59
N LEU A 220 7.32 3.13 14.35
CA LEU A 220 7.18 2.28 13.17
C LEU A 220 8.05 1.01 13.30
N GLY A 221 7.41 -0.15 13.24
CA GLY A 221 8.10 -1.45 13.28
C GLY A 221 8.28 -2.04 14.68
N GLU A 222 7.89 -1.33 15.74
CA GLU A 222 7.99 -1.83 17.12
C GLU A 222 6.77 -2.65 17.58
N LYS A 223 6.07 -3.31 16.65
CA LYS A 223 4.95 -4.24 16.89
C LYS A 223 3.91 -3.68 17.89
N GLU A 224 4.03 -4.05 19.17
CA GLU A 224 3.06 -3.75 20.23
C GLU A 224 3.07 -2.27 20.67
N SER A 225 4.18 -1.55 20.47
CA SER A 225 4.27 -0.11 20.77
C SER A 225 3.95 0.78 19.56
N GLU A 226 3.62 0.19 18.40
CA GLU A 226 3.24 0.95 17.23
C GLU A 226 1.83 1.54 17.39
N ILE A 227 1.76 2.87 17.36
CA ILE A 227 0.50 3.61 17.43
C ILE A 227 0.24 4.24 16.05
N ARG A 228 -0.93 3.94 15.49
CA ARG A 228 -1.41 4.51 14.24
C ARG A 228 -2.51 5.51 14.54
N GLU A 229 -2.20 6.79 14.38
CA GLU A 229 -3.15 7.87 14.57
C GLU A 229 -3.78 8.26 13.23
N ARG A 230 -5.09 8.03 13.08
CA ARG A 230 -5.83 8.44 11.88
C ARG A 230 -6.05 9.94 11.92
N ILE A 231 -5.57 10.62 10.88
CA ILE A 231 -5.65 12.08 10.74
C ILE A 231 -6.37 12.49 9.45
N GLY A 232 -6.70 11.52 8.59
CA GLY A 232 -7.49 11.78 7.39
C GLY A 232 -8.10 10.52 6.81
N GLN A 233 -9.06 10.70 5.92
CA GLN A 233 -9.73 9.63 5.20
C GLN A 233 -10.08 10.08 3.79
N VAL A 234 -10.14 9.15 2.85
CA VAL A 234 -10.69 9.38 1.52
C VAL A 234 -11.95 8.55 1.30
N THR A 235 -12.97 9.16 0.71
CA THR A 235 -14.17 8.46 0.22
C THR A 235 -14.34 8.70 -1.27
N PHE A 236 -14.59 7.66 -2.04
CA PHE A 236 -14.74 7.76 -3.49
C PHE A 236 -16.04 8.41 -3.94
N ASN A 237 -15.94 9.27 -4.94
CA ASN A 237 -17.08 9.82 -5.67
C ASN A 237 -17.21 9.10 -7.04
N GLY A 238 -17.24 7.77 -6.99
CA GLY A 238 -17.25 6.91 -8.17
C GLY A 238 -16.01 7.10 -9.06
N PRO A 239 -16.13 7.04 -10.40
CA PRO A 239 -14.99 7.21 -11.31
C PRO A 239 -14.56 8.68 -11.46
N TYR A 240 -15.29 9.63 -10.87
CA TYR A 240 -15.10 11.06 -11.11
C TYR A 240 -14.05 11.68 -10.18
N GLY A 241 -13.73 11.04 -9.07
CA GLY A 241 -12.76 11.56 -8.11
C GLY A 241 -13.06 11.07 -6.71
N PHE A 242 -12.73 11.87 -5.71
CA PHE A 242 -12.85 11.50 -4.32
C PHE A 242 -12.98 12.72 -3.41
N THR A 243 -13.46 12.47 -2.20
CA THR A 243 -13.55 13.45 -1.12
C THR A 243 -12.49 13.10 -0.08
N LEU A 244 -11.69 14.07 0.31
CA LEU A 244 -10.69 14.01 1.36
C LEU A 244 -11.24 14.64 2.65
N TYR A 245 -11.13 13.91 3.75
CA TYR A 245 -11.34 14.39 5.11
C TYR A 245 -9.99 14.49 5.80
N ILE A 246 -9.72 15.59 6.49
CA ILE A 246 -8.41 15.83 7.09
C ILE A 246 -8.46 16.72 8.34
N ASP A 247 -7.72 16.30 9.36
CA ASP A 247 -7.37 17.11 10.51
C ASP A 247 -6.19 18.05 10.15
N GLU A 248 -6.52 19.29 9.76
CA GLU A 248 -5.53 20.32 9.39
C GLU A 248 -4.59 20.72 10.54
N SER A 249 -4.88 20.36 11.80
CA SER A 249 -3.96 20.59 12.91
C SER A 249 -2.73 19.68 12.88
N LYS A 250 -2.80 18.56 12.16
CA LYS A 250 -1.74 17.53 12.11
C LYS A 250 -1.12 17.32 10.73
N MET A 251 -1.78 17.82 9.68
CA MET A 251 -1.33 17.65 8.30
C MET A 251 -1.76 18.84 7.45
N TYR A 252 -0.83 19.32 6.62
CA TYR A 252 -1.11 20.38 5.67
C TYR A 252 -1.94 19.86 4.50
N LYS A 253 -3.01 20.58 4.15
CA LYS A 253 -3.94 20.18 3.07
C LYS A 253 -3.23 19.96 1.74
N GLU A 254 -2.23 20.77 1.37
CA GLU A 254 -1.50 20.61 0.10
C GLU A 254 -0.78 19.26 0.02
N ILE A 255 -0.15 18.84 1.12
CA ILE A 255 0.53 17.54 1.20
C ILE A 255 -0.49 16.40 1.14
N ALA A 256 -1.60 16.52 1.88
CA ALA A 256 -2.62 15.49 1.88
C ALA A 256 -3.30 15.35 0.52
N LEU A 257 -3.68 16.44 -0.13
CA LEU A 257 -4.28 16.45 -1.47
C LEU A 257 -3.35 15.81 -2.50
N THR A 258 -2.06 16.17 -2.48
CA THR A 258 -1.07 15.66 -3.45
C THR A 258 -0.74 14.18 -3.24
N THR A 259 -0.53 13.76 -1.99
CA THR A 259 -0.24 12.36 -1.65
C THR A 259 -1.47 11.46 -1.84
N ALA A 260 -2.67 11.95 -1.54
CA ALA A 260 -3.92 11.25 -1.83
C ALA A 260 -4.15 11.10 -3.33
N LEU A 261 -3.89 12.14 -4.14
CA LEU A 261 -4.04 12.06 -5.59
C LEU A 261 -3.08 11.02 -6.21
N ILE A 262 -1.83 10.94 -5.72
CA ILE A 262 -0.90 9.89 -6.14
C ILE A 262 -1.47 8.50 -5.83
N SER A 263 -1.97 8.31 -4.61
CA SER A 263 -2.55 7.04 -4.17
C SER A 263 -3.81 6.70 -4.98
N PHE A 264 -4.65 7.68 -5.29
CA PHE A 264 -5.82 7.50 -6.15
C PHE A 264 -5.44 7.05 -7.56
N ILE A 265 -4.43 7.67 -8.18
CA ILE A 265 -4.01 7.35 -9.55
C ILE A 265 -3.35 5.97 -9.64
N ASP A 266 -2.51 5.61 -8.67
CA ASP A 266 -1.63 4.44 -8.78
C ASP A 266 -2.12 3.22 -7.98
N GLN A 267 -2.81 3.46 -6.86
CA GLN A 267 -3.21 2.43 -5.91
C GLN A 267 -4.73 2.21 -5.94
N TRP A 268 -5.51 3.20 -5.50
CA TRP A 268 -6.91 2.97 -5.17
C TRP A 268 -7.84 2.84 -6.39
N SER A 269 -7.44 3.31 -7.56
CA SER A 269 -8.23 3.15 -8.81
C SER A 269 -7.93 1.86 -9.59
N THR A 270 -7.33 0.86 -8.95
CA THR A 270 -6.92 -0.41 -9.58
C THR A 270 -7.79 -1.59 -9.16
N ASN A 271 -7.92 -2.59 -10.04
CA ASN A 271 -8.85 -3.73 -9.88
C ASN A 271 -8.25 -4.91 -9.11
N LEU A 272 -6.93 -5.08 -9.18
CA LEU A 272 -6.20 -6.20 -8.61
C LEU A 272 -4.94 -5.66 -7.94
N GLU A 273 -4.73 -6.08 -6.70
CA GLU A 273 -3.53 -5.87 -5.92
C GLU A 273 -2.89 -7.24 -5.67
N ILE A 274 -1.69 -7.47 -6.23
CA ILE A 274 -0.89 -8.66 -5.92
C ILE A 274 0.50 -8.19 -5.49
N GLY A 275 0.78 -8.29 -4.19
CA GLY A 275 2.11 -7.99 -3.65
C GLY A 275 2.61 -6.57 -3.95
N GLY A 276 1.72 -5.59 -4.11
CA GLY A 276 2.07 -4.21 -4.45
C GLY A 276 2.08 -3.85 -5.93
N ILE A 277 1.74 -4.79 -6.81
CA ILE A 277 1.53 -4.54 -8.24
C ILE A 277 0.04 -4.27 -8.46
N TYR A 278 -0.26 -3.13 -9.07
CA TYR A 278 -1.61 -2.62 -9.26
C TYR A 278 -2.00 -2.67 -10.74
N TYR A 279 -2.99 -3.49 -11.08
CA TYR A 279 -3.53 -3.52 -12.43
C TYR A 279 -4.63 -2.48 -12.59
N ALA A 280 -4.40 -1.51 -13.49
CA ALA A 280 -5.37 -0.47 -13.80
C ALA A 280 -6.74 -1.09 -14.13
N LYS A 281 -7.82 -0.42 -13.69
CA LYS A 281 -9.19 -0.84 -13.99
C LYS A 281 -9.43 -0.81 -15.50
N GLN A 282 -9.36 -1.97 -16.14
CA GLN A 282 -9.78 -2.12 -17.53
C GLN A 282 -11.30 -2.15 -17.59
N HIS A 283 -11.89 -1.45 -18.56
CA HIS A 283 -13.27 -1.68 -18.95
C HIS A 283 -13.37 -3.14 -19.42
N GLU A 284 -14.26 -3.91 -18.78
CA GLU A 284 -14.66 -5.29 -19.08
C GLU A 284 -13.97 -5.94 -20.29
N ASN A 285 -12.70 -6.32 -20.13
CA ASN A 285 -12.07 -7.23 -21.05
C ASN A 285 -12.21 -8.63 -20.48
N VAL A 286 -12.88 -9.47 -21.25
CA VAL A 286 -13.17 -10.87 -20.93
C VAL A 286 -11.87 -11.59 -20.57
N ARG A 287 -11.93 -12.40 -19.51
CA ARG A 287 -10.83 -12.98 -18.71
C ARG A 287 -9.97 -14.07 -19.39
N TRP A 288 -9.74 -14.00 -20.70
CA TRP A 288 -9.10 -15.08 -21.48
C TRP A 288 -8.01 -14.66 -22.47
N LYS A 289 -7.65 -13.37 -22.59
CA LYS A 289 -6.38 -13.01 -23.24
C LYS A 289 -5.23 -13.19 -22.25
N ARG A 290 -4.40 -14.20 -22.49
CA ARG A 290 -3.04 -14.29 -21.94
C ARG A 290 -2.24 -13.12 -22.53
N ASP A 291 -1.68 -12.29 -21.66
CA ASP A 291 -0.49 -11.48 -21.97
C ASP A 291 0.74 -12.39 -21.99
#